data_AF-A0A1Q2MEI0-F1
#
_entry.id   AF-A0A1Q2MEI0-F1
#
_cell.length_a   1.000
_cell.length_b   1.000
_cell.length_c   1.000
_cell.angle_alpha   90.00
_cell.angle_beta   90.00
_cell.angle_gamma   90.00
#
_symmetry.space_group_name_H-M   'P 1'
#
loop_
_entity.id
_entity.type
_entity.pdbx_description
1 polymer ?
#
loop_
_entity_poly.entity_id
_entity_poly.type
_entity_poly.pdbx_seq_one_letter_code
_entity_poly.pdbx_strand_id
1 'polypeptide(L)'
;MNTKNDDIALYAGGLEQKQSKPFPLSRLILYHFLIPTAIIITAVNFFLGDSYKSSPQDRLEQALSSNEFEEASLIYQKLLKDDFSSINLHRDYLRNQSLINDFSHDNTAYSDTVNTYFKYATSKDPLEADIGNYAIGYLYSLNGKYWDSLIYYSRVNDRQMPFLNNSIGYCLLQLGERKDAMSYFYKEIEADGNIAGACMNLVEILYEDKNFELLERLISNPRTSPHISIRLKRITHIEQQQPLKYLAALFNYSHVLPAGLAASILVLAVWFFYLRKLDVFEPEKYRYMLLMLAGGMICAEFCTFFYDITNYSLGFNIGRGMFNDLLYCIFAIGLIEEAVKIIPFLIMLRYSKEINEPVDYLIYASVSALGFAFVENLLYFNESGLASITGRAFTAVLLHMSMSTFAVYGLLYTKYFRKNNRPVFWLSLSFSAAVLVHGLYDFWLIANVEEQYRLFSIIILIAATWKFSTIIKNSLSISAFNLEEKNRVLHLTRYLAYSLMAIILMQYVLIAVQHGALKANINMLQGISAFYFLLFVLIMTMGNIQLKPNKTHDSQEMEIKTTSLE
;
A
#
# COMPACT_ATOMS: atom_id res chain seq x y z
N MET A 1 -7.87 51.57 3.42
CA MET A 1 -7.28 51.36 2.09
C MET A 1 -5.91 52.02 2.08
N ASN A 2 -4.84 51.25 2.35
CA ASN A 2 -3.45 51.54 1.92
C ASN A 2 -2.40 50.52 2.41
N THR A 3 -2.77 49.48 3.15
CA THR A 3 -1.78 48.52 3.68
C THR A 3 -1.41 47.37 2.72
N LYS A 4 -2.00 47.30 1.50
CA LYS A 4 -1.72 46.21 0.54
C LYS A 4 -0.54 46.48 -0.39
N ASN A 5 -0.17 47.74 -0.60
CA ASN A 5 0.92 48.09 -1.52
C ASN A 5 2.30 47.97 -0.86
N ASP A 6 2.37 48.13 0.47
CA ASP A 6 3.64 48.06 1.19
C ASP A 6 4.16 46.61 1.31
N ASP A 7 3.28 45.61 1.39
CA ASP A 7 3.68 44.20 1.42
C ASP A 7 4.18 43.72 0.05
N ILE A 8 3.62 44.20 -1.07
CA ILE A 8 4.02 43.79 -2.43
C ILE A 8 5.42 44.33 -2.80
N ALA A 9 5.78 45.52 -2.32
CA ALA A 9 7.08 46.14 -2.61
C ALA A 9 8.27 45.42 -1.95
N LEU A 10 8.04 44.68 -0.85
CA LEU A 10 9.07 43.94 -0.13
C LEU A 10 9.51 42.64 -0.83
N TYR A 11 8.71 42.07 -1.74
CA TYR A 11 9.03 40.83 -2.46
C TYR A 11 9.72 41.03 -3.81
N ALA A 12 9.85 42.28 -4.29
CA ALA A 12 10.55 42.59 -5.53
C ALA A 12 12.09 42.45 -5.42
N GLY A 13 12.62 42.37 -4.20
CA GLY A 13 14.05 42.35 -3.91
C GLY A 13 14.56 40.99 -3.44
N GLY A 14 14.63 40.01 -4.34
CA GLY A 14 15.43 38.81 -4.06
C GLY A 14 14.91 37.56 -4.71
N LEU A 15 15.44 37.24 -5.89
CA LEU A 15 15.92 35.91 -6.30
C LEU A 15 16.23 35.99 -7.80
N GLU A 16 17.42 36.47 -8.15
CA GLU A 16 18.08 35.99 -9.35
C GLU A 16 18.38 34.50 -9.14
N GLN A 17 17.38 33.63 -9.33
CA GLN A 17 17.65 32.24 -9.58
C GLN A 17 18.39 32.17 -10.91
N LYS A 18 19.72 32.07 -10.83
CA LYS A 18 20.61 31.70 -11.94
C LYS A 18 19.87 30.68 -12.80
N GLN A 19 19.53 31.08 -14.04
CA GLN A 19 18.89 30.20 -15.03
C GLN A 19 19.72 28.92 -15.14
N SER A 20 19.29 27.86 -14.46
CA SER A 20 19.97 26.58 -14.54
C SER A 20 19.71 26.04 -15.93
N LYS A 21 20.74 25.99 -16.79
CA LYS A 21 20.62 25.44 -18.14
C LYS A 21 19.93 24.06 -18.08
N PRO A 22 19.00 23.75 -19.00
CA PRO A 22 18.37 22.45 -19.06
C PRO A 22 19.45 21.37 -19.16
N PHE A 23 19.38 20.40 -18.25
CA PHE A 23 20.36 19.32 -18.21
C PHE A 23 20.04 18.30 -19.32
N PRO A 24 21.02 17.85 -20.12
CA PRO A 24 20.76 16.88 -21.18
C PRO A 24 20.29 15.56 -20.57
N LEU A 25 19.14 15.08 -21.02
CA LEU A 25 18.43 13.91 -20.48
C LEU A 25 19.32 12.64 -20.50
N SER A 26 20.18 12.50 -21.50
CA SER A 26 21.13 11.39 -21.61
C SER A 26 22.18 11.38 -20.49
N ARG A 27 22.64 12.55 -20.01
CA ARG A 27 23.58 12.64 -18.87
C ARG A 27 22.88 12.38 -17.53
N LEU A 28 21.60 12.72 -17.42
CA LEU A 28 20.78 12.38 -16.25
C LEU A 28 20.66 10.86 -16.13
N ILE A 29 20.30 10.17 -17.22
CA ILE A 29 20.12 8.71 -17.22
C ILE A 29 21.42 7.98 -16.87
N LEU A 30 22.52 8.28 -17.56
CA LEU A 30 23.76 7.54 -17.35
C LEU A 30 24.37 7.81 -15.96
N TYR A 31 24.61 9.07 -15.62
CA TYR A 31 25.38 9.41 -14.41
C TYR A 31 24.55 9.42 -13.13
N HIS A 32 23.24 9.64 -13.23
CA HIS A 32 22.40 9.88 -12.05
C HIS A 32 21.44 8.73 -11.77
N PHE A 33 21.22 7.83 -12.74
CA PHE A 33 20.40 6.65 -12.55
C PHE A 33 21.22 5.36 -12.61
N LEU A 34 21.93 5.11 -13.71
CA LEU A 34 22.61 3.82 -13.90
C LEU A 34 23.80 3.65 -12.95
N ILE A 35 24.65 4.67 -12.79
CA ILE A 35 25.84 4.57 -11.93
C ILE A 35 25.47 4.36 -10.45
N PRO A 36 24.62 5.18 -9.81
CA PRO A 36 24.25 4.96 -8.41
C PRO A 36 23.56 3.61 -8.18
N THR A 37 22.70 3.19 -9.12
CA THR A 37 22.04 1.88 -9.08
C THR A 37 23.08 0.76 -9.15
N ALA A 38 24.01 0.82 -10.10
CA ALA A 38 25.07 -0.16 -10.23
C ALA A 38 25.97 -0.22 -8.99
N ILE A 39 26.33 0.93 -8.41
CA ILE A 39 27.12 1.01 -7.18
C ILE A 39 26.39 0.33 -6.02
N ILE A 40 25.11 0.64 -5.81
CA ILE A 40 24.33 0.08 -4.70
C ILE A 40 24.06 -1.41 -4.91
N ILE A 41 23.70 -1.84 -6.12
CA ILE A 41 23.57 -3.26 -6.44
C ILE A 41 24.90 -3.97 -6.19
N THR A 42 26.02 -3.42 -6.65
CA THR A 42 27.34 -4.02 -6.43
C THR A 42 27.68 -4.08 -4.94
N ALA A 43 27.43 -3.02 -4.19
CA ALA A 43 27.68 -2.98 -2.74
C ALA A 43 26.80 -3.98 -1.99
N VAL A 44 25.50 -4.05 -2.30
CA VAL A 44 24.59 -5.03 -1.71
C VAL A 44 25.03 -6.45 -2.05
N ASN A 45 25.39 -6.75 -3.29
CA ASN A 45 25.87 -8.07 -3.66
C ASN A 45 27.28 -8.36 -3.09
N PHE A 46 28.09 -7.34 -2.79
CA PHE A 46 29.39 -7.53 -2.14
C PHE A 46 29.23 -7.81 -0.64
N PHE A 47 28.44 -7.00 0.08
CA PHE A 47 28.27 -7.12 1.53
C PHE A 47 27.24 -8.17 1.94
N LEU A 48 26.21 -8.38 1.12
CA LEU A 48 25.09 -9.27 1.37
C LEU A 48 24.98 -10.40 0.34
N GLY A 49 25.80 -10.43 -0.72
CA GLY A 49 25.74 -11.47 -1.75
C GLY A 49 26.59 -12.70 -1.46
N ASP A 50 27.46 -12.68 -0.45
CA ASP A 50 28.05 -13.88 0.15
C ASP A 50 27.01 -14.76 0.90
N SER A 51 25.74 -14.33 0.91
CA SER A 51 24.59 -15.23 1.06
C SER A 51 24.49 -16.28 -0.06
N TYR A 52 25.50 -16.40 -0.94
CA TYR A 52 25.71 -17.54 -1.84
C TYR A 52 26.28 -18.79 -1.15
N LYS A 53 26.55 -18.73 0.17
CA LYS A 53 26.21 -19.87 1.04
C LYS A 53 24.74 -19.77 1.42
N SER A 54 23.85 -19.78 0.44
CA SER A 54 22.42 -19.64 0.69
C SER A 54 22.03 -20.78 1.60
N SER A 55 21.46 -20.43 2.75
CA SER A 55 20.93 -21.44 3.65
C SER A 55 19.98 -22.32 2.82
N PRO A 56 19.86 -23.63 3.12
CA PRO A 56 18.86 -24.46 2.44
C PRO A 56 17.47 -23.78 2.41
N GLN A 57 17.14 -22.98 3.41
CA GLN A 57 15.92 -22.16 3.46
C GLN A 57 15.85 -21.07 2.38
N ASP A 58 16.93 -20.32 2.13
CA ASP A 58 16.94 -19.26 1.10
C ASP A 58 16.79 -19.85 -0.31
N ARG A 59 17.45 -20.99 -0.56
CA ARG A 59 17.32 -21.72 -1.84
C ARG A 59 15.91 -22.29 -2.01
N LEU A 60 15.34 -22.79 -0.91
CA LEU A 60 13.97 -23.28 -0.92
C LEU A 60 12.99 -22.16 -1.27
N GLU A 61 13.12 -20.99 -0.63
CA GLU A 61 12.25 -19.84 -0.92
C GLU A 61 12.42 -19.36 -2.38
N GLN A 62 13.65 -19.33 -2.89
CA GLN A 62 13.91 -19.01 -4.29
C GLN A 62 13.16 -19.96 -5.22
N ALA A 63 13.37 -21.27 -5.06
CA ALA A 63 12.74 -22.29 -5.89
C ALA A 63 11.20 -22.17 -5.86
N LEU A 64 10.62 -21.96 -4.68
CA LEU A 64 9.17 -21.74 -4.54
C LEU A 64 8.71 -20.46 -5.25
N SER A 65 9.47 -19.36 -5.15
CA SER A 65 9.11 -18.09 -5.81
C SER A 65 9.23 -18.11 -7.33
N SER A 66 10.08 -18.99 -7.87
CA SER A 66 10.23 -19.24 -9.31
C SER A 66 9.29 -20.32 -9.84
N ASN A 67 8.43 -20.92 -8.98
CA ASN A 67 7.64 -22.12 -9.29
C ASN A 67 8.49 -23.34 -9.72
N GLU A 68 9.74 -23.42 -9.26
CA GLU A 68 10.68 -24.52 -9.49
C GLU A 68 10.47 -25.62 -8.42
N PHE A 69 9.27 -26.21 -8.41
CA PHE A 69 8.86 -27.14 -7.35
C PHE A 69 9.74 -28.40 -7.23
N GLU A 70 10.34 -28.87 -8.34
CA GLU A 70 11.29 -30.00 -8.32
C GLU A 70 12.58 -29.66 -7.57
N GLU A 71 13.11 -28.44 -7.73
CA GLU A 71 14.28 -27.98 -6.98
C GLU A 71 13.93 -27.82 -5.50
N ALA A 72 12.78 -27.22 -5.19
CA ALA A 72 12.27 -27.12 -3.83
C ALA A 72 12.15 -28.50 -3.16
N SER A 73 11.69 -29.51 -3.90
CA SER A 73 11.61 -30.91 -3.43
C SER A 73 12.97 -31.46 -3.00
N LEU A 74 14.02 -31.28 -3.81
CA LEU A 74 15.38 -31.74 -3.48
C LEU A 74 15.91 -31.05 -2.21
N ILE A 75 15.56 -29.79 -2.01
CA ILE A 75 15.99 -29.02 -0.85
C ILE A 75 15.24 -29.46 0.41
N TYR A 76 13.92 -29.66 0.33
CA TYR A 76 13.14 -30.25 1.42
C TYR A 76 13.69 -31.60 1.86
N GLN A 77 14.01 -32.49 0.90
CA GLN A 77 14.61 -33.79 1.23
C GLN A 77 15.94 -33.65 1.97
N LYS A 78 16.75 -32.64 1.65
CA LYS A 78 17.98 -32.36 2.39
C LYS A 78 17.68 -31.86 3.80
N LEU A 79 16.76 -30.90 3.94
CA LEU A 79 16.34 -30.36 5.23
C LEU A 79 15.75 -31.43 6.15
N LEU A 80 14.95 -32.34 5.61
CA LEU A 80 14.36 -33.46 6.35
C LEU A 80 15.37 -34.53 6.76
N LYS A 81 16.52 -34.63 6.06
CA LYS A 81 17.63 -35.48 6.53
C LYS A 81 18.35 -34.85 7.72
N ASP A 82 18.43 -33.52 7.76
CA ASP A 82 19.09 -32.78 8.82
C ASP A 82 18.17 -32.66 10.07
N ASP A 83 16.87 -32.50 9.88
CA ASP A 83 15.85 -32.44 10.94
C ASP A 83 14.57 -33.19 10.53
N PHE A 84 14.59 -34.51 10.75
CA PHE A 84 13.43 -35.37 10.52
C PHE A 84 12.28 -35.11 11.50
N SER A 85 12.54 -34.50 12.67
CA SER A 85 11.48 -34.30 13.68
C SER A 85 10.52 -33.16 13.32
N SER A 86 10.89 -32.31 12.36
CA SER A 86 10.13 -31.13 11.99
C SER A 86 8.88 -31.47 11.17
N ILE A 87 7.74 -31.50 11.85
CA ILE A 87 6.44 -31.71 11.21
C ILE A 87 6.10 -30.63 10.17
N ASN A 88 6.59 -29.40 10.39
CA ASN A 88 6.50 -28.29 9.44
C ASN A 88 7.13 -28.66 8.08
N LEU A 89 8.38 -29.12 8.10
CA LEU A 89 9.10 -29.51 6.89
C LEU A 89 8.42 -30.67 6.16
N HIS A 90 7.91 -31.66 6.91
CA HIS A 90 7.16 -32.76 6.33
C HIS A 90 5.88 -32.29 5.62
N ARG A 91 5.11 -31.43 6.28
CA ARG A 91 3.86 -30.88 5.75
C ARG A 91 4.10 -30.04 4.49
N ASP A 92 5.11 -29.17 4.52
CA ASP A 92 5.43 -28.29 3.38
C ASP A 92 6.01 -29.08 2.19
N TYR A 93 6.84 -30.10 2.45
CA TYR A 93 7.31 -31.03 1.43
C TYR A 93 6.15 -31.77 0.75
N LEU A 94 5.21 -32.30 1.52
CA LEU A 94 4.04 -33.01 0.97
C LEU A 94 3.16 -32.10 0.12
N ARG A 95 2.97 -30.84 0.55
CA ARG A 95 2.25 -29.84 -0.25
C ARG A 95 2.97 -29.55 -1.56
N ASN A 96 4.29 -29.39 -1.53
CA ASN A 96 5.10 -29.20 -2.73
C ASN A 96 5.01 -30.41 -3.68
N GLN A 97 5.00 -31.64 -3.16
CA GLN A 97 4.81 -32.84 -3.97
C GLN A 97 3.44 -32.91 -4.63
N SER A 98 2.38 -32.49 -3.93
CA SER A 98 1.05 -32.38 -4.52
C SER A 98 1.03 -31.39 -5.70
N LEU A 99 1.70 -30.23 -5.54
CA LEU A 99 1.82 -29.25 -6.63
C LEU A 99 2.57 -29.83 -7.84
N ILE A 100 3.70 -30.51 -7.63
CA ILE A 100 4.43 -31.19 -8.72
C ILE A 100 3.49 -32.13 -9.46
N ASN A 101 2.76 -32.99 -8.76
CA ASN A 101 1.84 -33.95 -9.36
C ASN A 101 0.77 -33.28 -10.24
N ASP A 102 0.20 -32.17 -9.76
CA ASP A 102 -0.82 -31.41 -10.49
C ASP A 102 -0.26 -30.75 -11.77
N PHE A 103 1.00 -30.31 -11.76
CA PHE A 103 1.64 -29.65 -12.90
C PHE A 103 2.30 -30.62 -13.90
N SER A 104 3.03 -31.64 -13.43
CA SER A 104 3.87 -32.50 -14.28
C SER A 104 3.12 -33.71 -14.84
N HIS A 105 1.97 -34.07 -14.28
CA HIS A 105 1.27 -35.35 -14.54
C HIS A 105 2.16 -36.60 -14.30
N ASP A 106 3.32 -36.46 -13.65
CA ASP A 106 4.18 -37.57 -13.25
C ASP A 106 3.72 -38.13 -11.90
N ASN A 107 2.81 -39.11 -11.98
CA ASN A 107 2.27 -39.80 -10.81
C ASN A 107 3.33 -40.64 -10.05
N THR A 108 4.52 -40.86 -10.63
CA THR A 108 5.49 -41.83 -10.11
C THR A 108 6.18 -41.32 -8.85
N ALA A 109 6.75 -40.10 -8.90
CA ALA A 109 7.45 -39.48 -7.77
C ALA A 109 6.52 -39.18 -6.59
N TYR A 110 5.27 -38.77 -6.89
CA TYR A 110 4.24 -38.59 -5.89
C TYR A 110 3.88 -39.91 -5.21
N SER A 111 3.63 -40.97 -5.99
CA SER A 111 3.36 -42.31 -5.46
C SER A 111 4.48 -42.85 -4.58
N ASP A 112 5.75 -42.67 -4.99
CA ASP A 112 6.92 -43.08 -4.19
C ASP A 112 7.00 -42.32 -2.86
N THR A 113 6.67 -41.03 -2.86
CA THR A 113 6.58 -40.23 -1.64
C THR A 113 5.48 -40.77 -0.73
N VAL A 114 4.28 -41.00 -1.25
CA VAL A 114 3.16 -41.56 -0.47
C VAL A 114 3.54 -42.92 0.13
N ASN A 115 4.16 -43.81 -0.65
CA ASN A 115 4.63 -45.11 -0.18
C ASN A 115 5.68 -45.00 0.93
N THR A 116 6.53 -43.97 0.90
CA THR A 116 7.52 -43.69 1.94
C THR A 116 6.84 -43.34 3.26
N TYR A 117 5.83 -42.46 3.26
CA TYR A 117 5.11 -42.11 4.49
C TYR A 117 4.21 -43.25 5.01
N PHE A 118 3.72 -44.14 4.15
CA PHE A 118 3.06 -45.37 4.62
C PHE A 118 4.02 -46.30 5.36
N LYS A 119 5.29 -46.40 4.93
CA LYS A 119 6.32 -47.13 5.67
C LYS A 119 6.58 -46.47 7.02
N TYR A 120 6.70 -45.15 7.06
CA TYR A 120 6.85 -44.42 8.33
C TYR A 120 5.67 -44.69 9.27
N ALA A 121 4.43 -44.63 8.78
CA ALA A 121 3.22 -44.86 9.58
C ALA A 121 3.12 -46.25 10.23
N THR A 122 3.88 -47.23 9.71
CA THR A 122 3.95 -48.60 10.22
C THR A 122 5.30 -48.92 10.88
N SER A 123 6.17 -47.92 11.04
CA SER A 123 7.46 -48.05 11.72
C SER A 123 7.28 -48.42 13.18
N LYS A 124 8.30 -49.09 13.73
CA LYS A 124 8.39 -49.36 15.17
C LYS A 124 8.94 -48.16 15.94
N ASP A 125 9.59 -47.23 15.24
CA ASP A 125 10.02 -45.97 15.84
C ASP A 125 8.80 -45.06 16.06
N PRO A 126 8.53 -44.60 17.31
CA PRO A 126 7.34 -43.80 17.60
C PRO A 126 7.29 -42.48 16.84
N LEU A 127 8.43 -41.82 16.61
CA LEU A 127 8.48 -40.53 15.92
C LEU A 127 8.17 -40.74 14.43
N GLU A 128 8.79 -41.72 13.79
CA GLU A 128 8.47 -42.09 12.40
C GLU A 128 7.00 -42.50 12.25
N ALA A 129 6.47 -43.29 13.19
CA ALA A 129 5.07 -43.71 13.19
C ALA A 129 4.13 -42.51 13.27
N ASP A 130 4.38 -41.58 14.18
CA ASP A 130 3.55 -40.38 14.36
C ASP A 130 3.62 -39.45 13.14
N ILE A 131 4.82 -39.18 12.61
CA ILE A 131 5.00 -38.39 11.39
C ILE A 131 4.32 -39.05 10.19
N GLY A 132 4.48 -40.36 10.02
CA GLY A 132 3.86 -41.11 8.95
C GLY A 132 2.33 -41.07 9.02
N ASN A 133 1.76 -41.30 10.21
CA ASN A 133 0.32 -41.22 10.40
C ASN A 133 -0.20 -39.79 10.19
N TYR A 134 0.48 -38.76 10.69
CA TYR A 134 0.11 -37.38 10.38
C TYR A 134 0.16 -37.08 8.87
N ALA A 135 1.26 -37.43 8.21
CA ALA A 135 1.48 -37.17 6.79
C ALA A 135 0.42 -37.80 5.89
N ILE A 136 0.09 -39.08 6.13
CA ILE A 136 -0.96 -39.77 5.40
C ILE A 136 -2.32 -39.12 5.67
N GLY A 137 -2.61 -38.77 6.93
CA GLY A 137 -3.80 -38.01 7.28
C GLY A 137 -3.87 -36.68 6.51
N TYR A 138 -2.77 -35.95 6.44
CA TYR A 138 -2.69 -34.68 5.72
C TYR A 138 -2.93 -34.84 4.21
N LEU A 139 -2.31 -35.83 3.58
CA LEU A 139 -2.54 -36.13 2.16
C LEU A 139 -4.01 -36.50 1.87
N TYR A 140 -4.66 -37.27 2.74
CA TYR A 140 -6.09 -37.54 2.60
C TYR A 140 -6.92 -36.25 2.73
N SER A 141 -6.57 -35.35 3.64
CA SER A 141 -7.27 -34.07 3.80
C SER A 141 -7.14 -33.15 2.57
N LEU A 142 -5.96 -33.11 1.93
CA LEU A 142 -5.75 -32.35 0.69
C LEU A 142 -6.63 -32.86 -0.46
N ASN A 143 -6.94 -34.16 -0.46
CA ASN A 143 -7.78 -34.81 -1.46
C ASN A 143 -9.27 -34.86 -1.07
N GLY A 144 -9.69 -34.12 -0.04
CA GLY A 144 -11.09 -34.06 0.43
C GLY A 144 -11.58 -35.34 1.13
N LYS A 145 -10.69 -36.28 1.47
CA LYS A 145 -11.01 -37.54 2.15
C LYS A 145 -10.90 -37.38 3.67
N TYR A 146 -11.79 -36.59 4.24
CA TYR A 146 -11.70 -36.16 5.64
C TYR A 146 -11.89 -37.30 6.65
N TRP A 147 -12.75 -38.29 6.37
CA TRP A 147 -12.90 -39.46 7.25
C TRP A 147 -11.64 -40.31 7.32
N ASP A 148 -11.03 -40.61 6.17
CA ASP A 148 -9.75 -41.32 6.11
C ASP A 148 -8.66 -40.54 6.87
N SER A 149 -8.62 -39.22 6.66
CA SER A 149 -7.69 -38.33 7.36
C SER A 149 -7.78 -38.47 8.88
N LEU A 150 -9.00 -38.42 9.43
CA LEU A 150 -9.26 -38.59 10.88
C LEU A 150 -8.81 -39.95 11.40
N ILE A 151 -8.95 -41.03 10.63
CA ILE A 151 -8.48 -42.37 11.02
C ILE A 151 -6.96 -42.34 11.23
N TYR A 152 -6.20 -41.72 10.34
CA TYR A 152 -4.74 -41.65 10.49
C TYR A 152 -4.31 -40.70 11.59
N TYR A 153 -4.94 -39.52 11.72
CA TYR A 153 -4.69 -38.63 12.85
C TYR A 153 -4.99 -39.28 14.21
N SER A 154 -5.99 -40.16 14.28
CA SER A 154 -6.30 -40.91 15.50
C SER A 154 -5.20 -41.88 15.93
N ARG A 155 -4.27 -42.23 15.02
CA ARG A 155 -3.14 -43.14 15.30
C ARG A 155 -1.88 -42.43 15.76
N VAL A 156 -1.81 -41.10 15.62
CA VAL A 156 -0.69 -40.29 16.12
C VAL A 156 -0.72 -40.30 17.65
N ASN A 157 0.38 -40.73 18.28
CA ASN A 157 0.47 -40.85 19.74
C ASN A 157 0.73 -39.50 20.41
N ASP A 158 1.65 -38.70 19.85
CA ASP A 158 1.89 -37.34 20.30
C ASP A 158 0.70 -36.42 19.97
N ARG A 159 -0.19 -36.23 20.96
CA ARG A 159 -1.35 -35.35 20.84
C ARG A 159 -1.01 -33.86 20.91
N GLN A 160 0.22 -33.50 21.26
CA GLN A 160 0.71 -32.13 21.30
C GLN A 160 1.50 -31.78 20.02
N MET A 161 1.64 -32.73 19.09
CA MET A 161 2.29 -32.51 17.80
C MET A 161 1.71 -31.25 17.12
N PRO A 162 2.55 -30.29 16.71
CA PRO A 162 2.07 -29.11 15.99
C PRO A 162 1.26 -29.50 14.76
N PHE A 163 0.24 -28.71 14.45
CA PHE A 163 -0.75 -28.90 13.38
C PHE A 163 -1.73 -30.05 13.56
N LEU A 164 -1.50 -31.01 14.46
CA LEU A 164 -2.37 -32.21 14.56
C LEU A 164 -3.79 -31.83 14.94
N ASN A 165 -3.97 -31.09 16.04
CA ASN A 165 -5.31 -30.73 16.51
C ASN A 165 -5.98 -29.76 15.53
N ASN A 166 -5.23 -28.82 14.95
CA ASN A 166 -5.77 -27.96 13.89
C ASN A 166 -6.21 -28.74 12.65
N SER A 167 -5.45 -29.75 12.21
CA SER A 167 -5.82 -30.59 11.06
C SER A 167 -7.05 -31.46 11.35
N ILE A 168 -7.14 -32.03 12.56
CA ILE A 168 -8.34 -32.76 13.01
C ILE A 168 -9.55 -31.82 13.02
N GLY A 169 -9.39 -30.64 13.64
CA GLY A 169 -10.45 -29.64 13.70
C GLY A 169 -10.93 -29.20 12.33
N TYR A 170 -10.01 -28.98 11.38
CA TYR A 170 -10.35 -28.66 10.00
C TYR A 170 -11.16 -29.79 9.34
N CYS A 171 -10.72 -31.05 9.47
CA CYS A 171 -11.45 -32.19 8.89
C CYS A 171 -12.87 -32.32 9.49
N LEU A 172 -13.02 -32.16 10.80
CA LEU A 172 -14.32 -32.16 11.47
C LEU A 172 -15.22 -31.02 10.98
N LEU A 173 -14.65 -29.82 10.78
CA LEU A 173 -15.38 -28.68 10.25
C LEU A 173 -15.92 -28.97 8.84
N GLN A 174 -15.10 -29.56 7.97
CA GLN A 174 -15.52 -29.96 6.61
C GLN A 174 -16.59 -31.06 6.61
N LEU A 175 -16.66 -31.87 7.67
CA LEU A 175 -17.69 -32.89 7.87
C LEU A 175 -18.97 -32.32 8.54
N GLY A 176 -19.00 -31.04 8.91
CA GLY A 176 -20.13 -30.40 9.58
C GLY A 176 -20.11 -30.49 11.11
N GLU A 177 -19.11 -31.12 11.71
CA GLU A 177 -18.97 -31.31 13.16
C GLU A 177 -18.33 -30.08 13.84
N ARG A 178 -19.00 -28.93 13.72
CA ARG A 178 -18.47 -27.62 14.13
C ARG A 178 -18.06 -27.55 15.60
N LYS A 179 -18.83 -28.13 16.52
CA LYS A 179 -18.53 -28.08 17.97
C LYS A 179 -17.24 -28.82 18.31
N ASP A 180 -17.07 -30.01 17.74
CA ASP A 180 -15.86 -30.80 17.96
C ASP A 180 -14.65 -30.15 17.28
N ALA A 181 -14.85 -29.58 16.08
CA ALA A 181 -13.82 -28.82 15.40
C ALA A 181 -13.26 -27.69 16.28
N MET A 182 -14.14 -26.87 16.87
CA MET A 182 -13.73 -25.79 17.79
C MET A 182 -12.93 -26.32 18.98
N SER A 183 -13.35 -27.43 19.58
CA SER A 183 -12.63 -28.07 20.70
C SER A 183 -11.18 -28.40 20.32
N TYR A 184 -10.97 -28.94 19.13
CA TYR A 184 -9.62 -29.23 18.63
C TYR A 184 -8.81 -27.97 18.29
N PHE A 185 -9.41 -26.91 17.77
CA PHE A 185 -8.68 -25.64 17.59
C PHE A 185 -8.22 -25.04 18.91
N TYR A 186 -9.04 -25.09 19.98
CA TYR A 186 -8.61 -24.67 21.31
C TYR A 186 -7.47 -25.53 21.85
N LYS A 187 -7.52 -26.86 21.65
CA LYS A 187 -6.41 -27.77 22.02
C LYS A 187 -5.11 -27.42 21.30
N GLU A 188 -5.16 -27.04 20.03
CA GLU A 188 -3.98 -26.59 19.28
C GLU A 188 -3.35 -25.33 19.90
N ILE A 189 -4.18 -24.38 20.34
CA ILE A 189 -3.73 -23.15 20.99
C ILE A 189 -3.11 -23.45 22.36
N GLU A 190 -3.70 -24.39 23.11
CA GLU A 190 -3.16 -24.86 24.39
C GLU A 190 -1.82 -25.58 24.22
N ALA A 191 -1.66 -26.33 23.13
CA ALA A 191 -0.46 -27.08 22.75
C ALA A 191 0.71 -26.22 22.28
N ASP A 192 0.52 -24.91 22.08
CA ASP A 192 1.52 -24.02 21.45
C ASP A 192 1.93 -24.49 20.05
N GLY A 193 1.01 -25.14 19.34
CA GLY A 193 1.22 -25.64 17.97
C GLY A 193 0.98 -24.56 16.92
N ASN A 194 0.13 -24.85 15.93
CA ASN A 194 -0.28 -23.91 14.89
C ASN A 194 -1.36 -22.93 15.39
N ILE A 195 -0.98 -22.03 16.30
CA ILE A 195 -1.88 -21.02 16.88
C ILE A 195 -2.53 -20.17 15.78
N ALA A 196 -1.76 -19.74 14.77
CA ALA A 196 -2.27 -18.90 13.69
C ALA A 196 -3.40 -19.58 12.91
N GLY A 197 -3.19 -20.83 12.49
CA GLY A 197 -4.22 -21.61 11.77
C GLY A 197 -5.44 -21.89 12.64
N ALA A 198 -5.24 -22.25 13.91
CA ALA A 198 -6.34 -22.50 14.83
C ALA A 198 -7.16 -21.23 15.10
N CYS A 199 -6.51 -20.08 15.28
CA CYS A 199 -7.17 -18.78 15.43
C CYS A 199 -7.97 -18.43 14.18
N MET A 200 -7.41 -18.62 12.98
CA MET A 200 -8.11 -18.31 11.73
C MET A 200 -9.41 -19.11 11.61
N ASN A 201 -9.37 -20.42 11.85
CA ASN A 201 -10.55 -21.28 11.80
C ASN A 201 -11.58 -20.90 12.90
N LEU A 202 -11.15 -20.66 14.14
CA LEU A 202 -12.05 -20.24 15.23
C LEU A 202 -12.71 -18.90 14.93
N VAL A 203 -11.93 -17.94 14.42
CA VAL A 203 -12.41 -16.61 14.05
C VAL A 203 -13.52 -16.72 13.01
N GLU A 204 -13.31 -17.51 11.96
CA GLU A 204 -14.29 -17.70 10.89
C GLU A 204 -15.61 -18.27 11.45
N ILE A 205 -15.52 -19.36 12.21
CA ILE A 205 -16.66 -20.00 12.87
C ILE A 205 -17.42 -19.01 13.75
N LEU A 206 -16.73 -18.36 14.68
CA LEU A 206 -17.34 -17.49 15.67
C LEU A 206 -17.93 -16.22 15.04
N TYR A 207 -17.30 -15.69 13.99
CA TYR A 207 -17.81 -14.54 13.25
C TYR A 207 -19.10 -14.88 12.52
N GLU A 208 -19.17 -16.04 11.85
CA GLU A 208 -20.39 -16.52 11.20
C GLU A 208 -21.52 -16.78 12.21
N ASP A 209 -21.19 -17.33 13.38
CA ASP A 209 -22.15 -17.55 14.47
C ASP A 209 -22.54 -16.25 15.18
N LYS A 210 -21.94 -15.11 14.81
CA LYS A 210 -22.07 -13.82 15.51
C LYS A 210 -21.77 -13.91 17.01
N ASN A 211 -20.90 -14.84 17.40
CA ASN A 211 -20.50 -15.04 18.79
C ASN A 211 -19.34 -14.11 19.16
N PHE A 212 -19.64 -12.82 19.22
CA PHE A 212 -18.67 -11.76 19.51
C PHE A 212 -18.14 -11.80 20.95
N GLU A 213 -18.84 -12.48 21.87
CA GLU A 213 -18.36 -12.68 23.24
C GLU A 213 -17.13 -13.60 23.25
N LEU A 214 -17.18 -14.73 22.54
CA LEU A 214 -16.04 -15.64 22.43
C LEU A 214 -14.91 -15.03 21.58
N LEU A 215 -15.24 -14.27 20.52
CA LEU A 215 -14.23 -13.50 19.77
C LEU A 215 -13.47 -12.53 20.68
N GLU A 216 -14.18 -11.81 21.55
CA GLU A 216 -13.54 -10.88 22.49
C GLU A 216 -12.58 -11.61 23.46
N ARG A 217 -12.90 -12.84 23.87
CA ARG A 217 -12.00 -13.67 24.69
C ARG A 217 -10.73 -14.05 23.92
N LEU A 218 -10.85 -14.40 22.64
CA LEU A 218 -9.69 -14.65 21.77
C LEU A 218 -8.87 -13.37 21.53
N ILE A 219 -9.52 -12.22 21.38
CA ILE A 219 -8.83 -10.94 21.18
C ILE A 219 -8.07 -10.51 22.44
N SER A 220 -8.64 -10.79 23.61
CA SER A 220 -8.07 -10.42 24.91
C SER A 220 -6.93 -11.36 25.36
N ASN A 221 -6.82 -12.54 24.77
CA ASN A 221 -5.79 -13.51 25.12
C ASN A 221 -4.45 -13.16 24.42
N PRO A 222 -3.34 -12.96 25.16
CA PRO A 222 -2.04 -12.58 24.58
C PRO A 222 -1.47 -13.56 23.56
N ARG A 223 -1.84 -14.85 23.63
CA ARG A 223 -1.36 -15.86 22.67
C ARG A 223 -2.08 -15.78 21.33
N THR A 224 -3.38 -15.48 21.34
CA THR A 224 -4.23 -15.49 20.14
C THR A 224 -4.37 -14.10 19.52
N SER A 225 -4.32 -13.03 20.32
CA SER A 225 -4.46 -11.64 19.84
C SER A 225 -3.53 -11.26 18.70
N PRO A 226 -2.24 -11.65 18.66
CA PRO A 226 -1.34 -11.32 17.55
C PRO A 226 -1.76 -11.94 16.20
N HIS A 227 -2.55 -13.01 16.23
CA HIS A 227 -3.01 -13.73 15.04
C HIS A 227 -4.40 -13.28 14.56
N ILE A 228 -5.02 -12.31 15.25
CA ILE A 228 -6.34 -11.78 14.90
C ILE A 228 -6.18 -10.43 14.21
N SER A 229 -6.80 -10.28 13.03
CA SER A 229 -6.70 -9.07 12.24
C SER A 229 -7.27 -7.85 12.99
N ILE A 230 -6.66 -6.69 12.77
CA ILE A 230 -7.10 -5.44 13.42
C ILE A 230 -8.53 -5.07 13.04
N ARG A 231 -8.94 -5.36 11.81
CA ARG A 231 -10.32 -5.19 11.33
C ARG A 231 -11.31 -5.98 12.17
N LEU A 232 -11.00 -7.25 12.45
CA LEU A 232 -11.91 -8.08 13.26
C LEU A 232 -11.97 -7.63 14.72
N LYS A 233 -10.85 -7.16 15.29
CA LYS A 233 -10.85 -6.54 16.62
C LYS A 233 -11.82 -5.37 16.68
N ARG A 234 -11.73 -4.47 15.70
CA ARG A 234 -12.64 -3.33 15.56
C ARG A 234 -14.11 -3.74 15.43
N ILE A 235 -14.43 -4.65 14.50
CA ILE A 235 -15.81 -5.13 14.31
C ILE A 235 -16.36 -5.75 15.60
N THR A 236 -15.55 -6.58 16.28
CA THR A 236 -15.95 -7.20 17.56
C THR A 236 -16.25 -6.15 18.62
N HIS A 237 -15.44 -5.10 18.73
CA HIS A 237 -15.68 -4.01 19.68
C HIS A 237 -16.92 -3.18 19.35
N ILE A 238 -17.28 -3.00 18.07
CA ILE A 238 -18.55 -2.37 17.68
C ILE A 238 -19.73 -3.20 18.19
N GLU A 239 -19.73 -4.50 17.89
CA GLU A 239 -20.81 -5.43 18.26
C GLU A 239 -20.96 -5.60 19.77
N GLN A 240 -19.84 -5.55 20.49
CA GLN A 240 -19.81 -5.57 21.96
C GLN A 240 -20.14 -4.22 22.60
N GLN A 241 -20.45 -3.17 21.82
CA GLN A 241 -20.74 -1.81 22.29
C GLN A 241 -19.58 -1.22 23.13
N GLN A 242 -18.34 -1.43 22.68
CA GLN A 242 -17.10 -1.00 23.35
C GLN A 242 -16.40 0.12 22.57
N PRO A 243 -16.95 1.35 22.51
CA PRO A 243 -16.44 2.42 21.64
C PRO A 243 -15.01 2.86 22.01
N LEU A 244 -14.62 2.81 23.28
CA LEU A 244 -13.26 3.17 23.69
C LEU A 244 -12.21 2.18 23.18
N LYS A 245 -12.53 0.87 23.20
CA LYS A 245 -11.65 -0.16 22.64
C LYS A 245 -11.63 -0.11 21.12
N TYR A 246 -12.76 0.22 20.49
CA TYR A 246 -12.80 0.49 19.05
C TYR A 246 -11.86 1.64 18.67
N LEU A 247 -11.97 2.78 19.36
CA LEU A 247 -11.08 3.93 19.14
C LEU A 247 -9.62 3.58 19.40
N ALA A 248 -9.31 2.85 20.49
CA ALA A 248 -7.95 2.40 20.77
C ALA A 248 -7.41 1.47 19.66
N ALA A 249 -8.26 0.63 19.07
CA ALA A 249 -7.89 -0.25 17.97
C ALA A 249 -7.69 0.48 16.63
N LEU A 250 -8.32 1.65 16.40
CA LEU A 250 -8.02 2.49 15.24
C LEU A 250 -6.56 2.96 15.26
N PHE A 251 -6.11 3.49 16.40
CA PHE A 251 -4.76 4.03 16.55
C PHE A 251 -3.71 2.99 16.96
N ASN A 252 -4.02 1.69 16.85
CA ASN A 252 -3.08 0.65 17.25
C ASN A 252 -2.10 0.30 16.12
N TYR A 253 -0.89 0.87 16.21
CA TYR A 253 0.22 0.65 15.30
C TYR A 253 1.26 -0.35 15.82
N SER A 254 0.90 -1.22 16.77
CA SER A 254 1.84 -2.17 17.43
C SER A 254 2.55 -3.14 16.47
N HIS A 255 2.05 -3.29 15.24
CA HIS A 255 2.60 -4.19 14.24
C HIS A 255 3.38 -3.47 13.13
N VAL A 256 3.56 -2.14 13.17
CA VAL A 256 4.28 -1.43 12.10
C VAL A 256 5.74 -1.86 12.05
N LEU A 257 6.16 -2.40 10.90
CA LEU A 257 7.55 -2.75 10.62
C LEU A 257 8.43 -1.50 10.63
N PRO A 258 9.58 -1.48 11.35
CA PRO A 258 10.52 -0.35 11.32
C PRO A 258 10.97 0.02 9.89
N ALA A 259 11.17 -0.98 9.02
CA ALA A 259 11.48 -0.79 7.61
C ALA A 259 10.32 -0.11 6.85
N GLY A 260 9.08 -0.51 7.12
CA GLY A 260 7.88 0.12 6.56
C GLY A 260 7.74 1.57 7.01
N LEU A 261 7.97 1.86 8.30
CA LEU A 261 7.97 3.22 8.83
C LEU A 261 9.04 4.10 8.15
N ALA A 262 10.28 3.62 8.06
CA ALA A 262 11.35 4.33 7.38
C ALA A 262 10.99 4.63 5.90
N ALA A 263 10.38 3.65 5.22
CA ALA A 263 9.92 3.81 3.86
C ALA A 263 8.82 4.86 3.71
N SER A 264 7.79 4.80 4.56
CA SER A 264 6.70 5.79 4.57
C SER A 264 7.21 7.20 4.85
N ILE A 265 8.18 7.36 5.76
CA ILE A 265 8.81 8.66 6.06
C ILE A 265 9.56 9.19 4.83
N LEU A 266 10.32 8.35 4.12
CA LEU A 266 11.03 8.80 2.91
C LEU A 266 10.03 9.26 1.83
N VAL A 267 9.01 8.45 1.54
CA VAL A 267 7.98 8.78 0.54
C VAL A 267 7.28 10.09 0.89
N LEU A 268 6.89 10.25 2.16
CA LEU A 268 6.33 11.49 2.70
C LEU A 268 7.27 12.67 2.47
N ALA A 269 8.53 12.56 2.87
CA ALA A 269 9.51 13.64 2.76
C ALA A 269 9.71 14.07 1.31
N VAL A 270 9.86 13.11 0.39
CA VAL A 270 10.05 13.37 -1.04
C VAL A 270 8.91 14.20 -1.61
N TRP A 271 7.67 13.84 -1.34
CA TRP A 271 6.52 14.57 -1.87
C TRP A 271 6.23 15.87 -1.10
N PHE A 272 6.44 15.90 0.21
CA PHE A 272 6.28 17.11 1.02
C PHE A 272 7.22 18.24 0.55
N PHE A 273 8.50 17.93 0.36
CA PHE A 273 9.46 18.90 -0.14
C PHE A 273 9.27 19.21 -1.63
N TYR A 274 8.70 18.29 -2.43
CA TYR A 274 8.28 18.60 -3.79
C TYR A 274 7.19 19.69 -3.78
N LEU A 275 6.10 19.46 -3.03
CA LEU A 275 4.98 20.39 -2.93
C LEU A 275 5.43 21.77 -2.42
N ARG A 276 6.30 21.80 -1.41
CA ARG A 276 6.87 23.06 -0.91
C ARG A 276 7.68 23.83 -1.96
N LYS A 277 8.37 23.12 -2.85
CA LYS A 277 9.17 23.73 -3.92
C LYS A 277 8.33 24.22 -5.10
N LEU A 278 7.04 23.87 -5.16
CA LEU A 278 6.14 24.32 -6.23
C LEU A 278 5.77 25.79 -6.11
N ASP A 279 5.54 26.25 -4.89
CA ASP A 279 5.32 27.65 -4.61
C ASP A 279 6.66 28.39 -4.61
N VAL A 280 6.84 29.19 -5.67
CA VAL A 280 8.06 29.93 -5.96
C VAL A 280 7.97 31.37 -5.45
N PHE A 281 6.77 31.86 -5.16
CA PHE A 281 6.53 33.27 -4.90
C PHE A 281 6.39 33.56 -3.41
N GLU A 282 5.64 32.74 -2.67
CA GLU A 282 5.43 32.90 -1.23
C GLU A 282 5.57 31.57 -0.45
N PRO A 283 6.74 30.89 -0.49
CA PRO A 283 6.87 29.51 -0.02
C PRO A 283 6.18 29.19 1.32
N GLU A 284 5.14 28.38 1.28
CA GLU A 284 4.27 28.01 2.41
C GLU A 284 4.95 27.72 3.75
N LYS A 285 4.53 28.36 4.85
CA LYS A 285 5.18 28.17 6.15
C LYS A 285 5.03 26.73 6.63
N TYR A 286 6.14 26.10 7.05
CA TYR A 286 6.17 24.71 7.51
C TYR A 286 5.08 24.36 8.53
N ARG A 287 4.78 25.28 9.47
CA ARG A 287 3.74 25.06 10.49
C ARG A 287 2.36 24.72 9.89
N TYR A 288 1.96 25.40 8.80
CA TYR A 288 0.65 25.17 8.18
C TYR A 288 0.65 23.90 7.34
N MET A 289 1.76 23.63 6.63
CA MET A 289 1.91 22.34 5.95
C MET A 289 1.89 21.17 6.94
N LEU A 290 2.55 21.28 8.09
CA LEU A 290 2.56 20.23 9.12
C LEU A 290 1.18 20.07 9.78
N LEU A 291 0.44 21.16 10.02
CA LEU A 291 -0.95 21.09 10.50
C LEU A 291 -1.85 20.39 9.49
N MET A 292 -1.70 20.71 8.20
CA MET A 292 -2.45 20.09 7.12
C MET A 292 -2.13 18.59 7.01
N LEU A 293 -0.85 18.26 7.11
CA LEU A 293 -0.36 16.88 7.10
C LEU A 293 -0.94 16.07 8.27
N ALA A 294 -0.88 16.61 9.48
CA ALA A 294 -1.44 15.97 10.68
C ALA A 294 -2.96 15.81 10.56
N GLY A 295 -3.66 16.81 10.02
CA GLY A 295 -5.09 16.72 9.71
C GLY A 295 -5.39 15.58 8.75
N GLY A 296 -4.60 15.43 7.69
CA GLY A 296 -4.70 14.32 6.73
C GLY A 296 -4.50 12.94 7.37
N MET A 297 -3.48 12.80 8.23
CA MET A 297 -3.23 11.56 8.98
C MET A 297 -4.42 11.19 9.89
N ILE A 298 -4.97 12.16 10.62
CA ILE A 298 -6.15 11.95 11.47
C ILE A 298 -7.38 11.57 10.63
N CYS A 299 -7.56 12.19 9.46
CA CYS A 299 -8.66 11.87 8.55
C CYS A 299 -8.58 10.46 7.95
N ALA A 300 -7.39 9.89 7.79
CA ALA A 300 -7.23 8.49 7.38
C ALA A 300 -7.86 7.51 8.39
N GLU A 301 -7.72 7.81 9.68
CA GLU A 301 -8.32 6.99 10.75
C GLU A 301 -9.84 7.05 10.73
N PHE A 302 -10.39 8.25 10.48
CA PHE A 302 -11.83 8.41 10.29
C PHE A 302 -12.34 7.65 9.06
N CYS A 303 -11.53 7.50 8.01
CA CYS A 303 -11.89 6.70 6.84
C CYS A 303 -12.13 5.23 7.20
N THR A 304 -11.28 4.66 8.07
CA THR A 304 -11.44 3.30 8.58
C THR A 304 -12.78 3.08 9.27
N PHE A 305 -13.27 4.07 10.00
CA PHE A 305 -14.60 4.02 10.62
C PHE A 305 -15.73 3.91 9.59
N PHE A 306 -15.66 4.70 8.53
CA PHE A 306 -16.65 4.61 7.46
C PHE A 306 -16.53 3.29 6.69
N TYR A 307 -15.31 2.77 6.47
CA TYR A 307 -15.09 1.46 5.87
C TYR A 307 -15.68 0.33 6.70
N ASP A 308 -15.53 0.37 8.02
CA ASP A 308 -16.14 -0.64 8.88
C ASP A 308 -17.68 -0.57 8.72
N ILE A 309 -18.30 0.62 8.71
CA ILE A 309 -19.75 0.77 8.49
C ILE A 309 -20.20 0.24 7.11
N THR A 310 -19.54 0.66 6.02
CA THR A 310 -19.97 0.26 4.67
C THR A 310 -19.77 -1.24 4.44
N ASN A 311 -18.62 -1.77 4.84
CA ASN A 311 -18.28 -3.17 4.60
C ASN A 311 -19.07 -4.10 5.52
N TYR A 312 -19.16 -3.78 6.81
CA TYR A 312 -19.78 -4.65 7.80
C TYR A 312 -21.30 -4.42 7.90
N SER A 313 -21.74 -3.18 8.12
CA SER A 313 -23.17 -2.89 8.36
C SER A 313 -24.02 -2.92 7.08
N LEU A 314 -23.48 -2.44 5.95
CA LEU A 314 -24.20 -2.44 4.67
C LEU A 314 -23.89 -3.65 3.78
N GLY A 315 -22.88 -4.45 4.15
CA GLY A 315 -22.42 -5.58 3.34
C GLY A 315 -21.82 -5.16 1.99
N PHE A 316 -21.50 -3.89 1.82
CA PHE A 316 -21.00 -3.34 0.57
C PHE A 316 -19.48 -3.54 0.51
N ASN A 317 -19.05 -4.62 -0.15
CA ASN A 317 -17.65 -5.04 -0.25
C ASN A 317 -17.33 -5.42 -1.69
N ILE A 318 -16.04 -5.52 -2.02
CA ILE A 318 -15.54 -6.03 -3.30
C ILE A 318 -15.80 -7.53 -3.48
N GLY A 319 -15.78 -8.02 -4.73
CA GLY A 319 -15.90 -9.44 -5.05
C GLY A 319 -17.35 -9.92 -5.23
N ARG A 320 -18.33 -9.01 -5.30
CA ARG A 320 -19.75 -9.34 -5.52
C ARG A 320 -20.22 -9.10 -6.95
N GLY A 321 -19.28 -8.93 -7.88
CA GLY A 321 -19.51 -8.73 -9.31
C GLY A 321 -19.12 -7.32 -9.77
N MET A 322 -18.80 -7.19 -11.06
CA MET A 322 -18.18 -5.97 -11.61
C MET A 322 -18.96 -4.69 -11.33
N PHE A 323 -20.30 -4.73 -11.45
CA PHE A 323 -21.11 -3.53 -11.20
C PHE A 323 -21.09 -3.12 -9.73
N ASN A 324 -21.20 -4.08 -8.81
CA ASN A 324 -21.04 -3.82 -7.38
C ASN A 324 -19.65 -3.26 -7.07
N ASP A 325 -18.61 -3.87 -7.62
CA ASP A 325 -17.22 -3.50 -7.34
C ASP A 325 -16.92 -2.09 -7.87
N LEU A 326 -17.48 -1.71 -9.03
CA LEU A 326 -17.40 -0.35 -9.56
C LEU A 326 -18.08 0.66 -8.61
N LEU A 327 -19.30 0.37 -8.18
CA LEU A 327 -20.00 1.23 -7.23
C LEU A 327 -19.24 1.31 -5.89
N TYR A 328 -18.65 0.21 -5.43
CA TYR A 328 -17.87 0.14 -4.21
C TYR A 328 -16.65 1.04 -4.30
N CYS A 329 -15.88 0.94 -5.39
CA CYS A 329 -14.71 1.79 -5.60
C CYS A 329 -15.09 3.29 -5.70
N ILE A 330 -16.23 3.63 -6.31
CA ILE A 330 -16.67 5.03 -6.42
C ILE A 330 -17.23 5.57 -5.09
N PHE A 331 -18.15 4.85 -4.45
CA PHE A 331 -18.94 5.38 -3.34
C PHE A 331 -18.45 4.94 -1.96
N ALA A 332 -17.85 3.76 -1.83
CA ALA A 332 -17.30 3.31 -0.56
C ALA A 332 -15.84 3.75 -0.39
N ILE A 333 -15.03 3.72 -1.47
CA ILE A 333 -13.63 4.18 -1.42
C ILE A 333 -13.56 5.66 -1.81
N GLY A 334 -13.65 5.99 -3.11
CA GLY A 334 -13.35 7.32 -3.64
C GLY A 334 -14.14 8.45 -2.97
N LEU A 335 -15.45 8.27 -2.77
CA LEU A 335 -16.29 9.28 -2.11
C LEU A 335 -15.87 9.53 -0.66
N ILE A 336 -15.68 8.47 0.12
CA ILE A 336 -15.38 8.55 1.54
C ILE A 336 -13.99 9.15 1.73
N GLU A 337 -12.99 8.64 0.99
CA GLU A 337 -11.63 9.12 1.06
C GLU A 337 -11.52 10.60 0.70
N GLU A 338 -12.06 11.01 -0.45
CA GLU A 338 -11.98 12.40 -0.86
C GLU A 338 -12.78 13.31 0.08
N ALA A 339 -13.93 12.84 0.61
CA ALA A 339 -14.71 13.61 1.57
C ALA A 339 -13.93 13.89 2.85
N VAL A 340 -13.22 12.90 3.40
CA VAL A 340 -12.44 13.11 4.63
C VAL A 340 -11.16 13.91 4.37
N LYS A 341 -10.48 13.69 3.23
CA LYS A 341 -9.23 14.39 2.88
C LYS A 341 -9.40 15.89 2.70
N ILE A 342 -10.57 16.37 2.23
CA ILE A 342 -10.79 17.81 2.05
C ILE A 342 -11.13 18.53 3.36
N ILE A 343 -11.46 17.84 4.46
CA ILE A 343 -11.88 18.47 5.72
C ILE A 343 -10.79 19.41 6.27
N PRO A 344 -9.52 18.99 6.43
CA PRO A 344 -8.46 19.89 6.94
C PRO A 344 -8.29 21.13 6.06
N PHE A 345 -8.35 20.95 4.73
CA PHE A 345 -8.28 22.03 3.76
C PHE A 345 -9.42 23.04 3.93
N LEU A 346 -10.68 22.59 4.03
CA LEU A 346 -11.84 23.46 4.20
C LEU A 346 -11.80 24.23 5.52
N ILE A 347 -11.35 23.59 6.60
CA ILE A 347 -11.13 24.25 7.90
C ILE A 347 -10.11 25.37 7.73
N MET A 348 -8.95 25.09 7.14
CA MET A 348 -7.90 26.09 6.98
C MET A 348 -8.32 27.22 6.02
N LEU A 349 -9.05 26.91 4.95
CA LEU A 349 -9.63 27.91 4.04
C LEU A 349 -10.61 28.84 4.75
N ARG A 350 -11.36 28.33 5.73
CA ARG A 350 -12.36 29.10 6.47
C ARG A 350 -11.77 29.96 7.60
N TYR A 351 -10.72 29.48 8.26
CA TYR A 351 -10.21 30.05 9.50
C TYR A 351 -8.79 30.65 9.43
N SER A 352 -8.06 30.42 8.33
CA SER A 352 -6.75 31.04 8.10
C SER A 352 -6.81 32.04 6.94
N LYS A 353 -5.79 32.90 6.85
CA LYS A 353 -5.56 33.78 5.70
C LYS A 353 -4.39 33.31 4.83
N GLU A 354 -3.88 32.09 5.08
CA GLU A 354 -2.66 31.60 4.44
C GLU A 354 -2.94 31.08 3.03
N ILE A 355 -4.14 30.58 2.74
CA ILE A 355 -4.56 30.28 1.35
C ILE A 355 -4.90 31.61 0.66
N ASN A 356 -3.88 32.26 0.12
CA ASN A 356 -3.96 33.62 -0.39
C ASN A 356 -3.67 33.71 -1.90
N GLU A 357 -3.06 32.71 -2.51
CA GLU A 357 -2.79 32.59 -3.94
C GLU A 357 -3.42 31.31 -4.55
N PRO A 358 -3.48 31.18 -5.90
CA PRO A 358 -4.14 30.05 -6.55
C PRO A 358 -3.47 28.70 -6.28
N VAL A 359 -2.14 28.63 -6.15
CA VAL A 359 -1.42 27.36 -6.01
C VAL A 359 -1.60 26.76 -4.60
N ASP A 360 -1.82 27.58 -3.56
CA ASP A 360 -2.06 27.17 -2.18
C ASP A 360 -3.23 26.20 -2.06
N TYR A 361 -4.29 26.44 -2.85
CA TYR A 361 -5.44 25.53 -2.92
C TYR A 361 -5.00 24.10 -3.24
N LEU A 362 -4.05 23.97 -4.18
CA LEU A 362 -3.53 22.70 -4.64
C LEU A 362 -2.52 22.12 -3.64
N ILE A 363 -1.60 22.95 -3.14
CA ILE A 363 -0.55 22.52 -2.20
C ILE A 363 -1.19 22.00 -0.92
N TYR A 364 -2.08 22.76 -0.29
CA TYR A 364 -2.67 22.34 0.96
C TYR A 364 -3.61 21.13 0.81
N ALA A 365 -4.41 21.05 -0.26
CA ALA A 365 -5.19 19.85 -0.53
C ALA A 365 -4.27 18.61 -0.75
N SER A 366 -3.17 18.79 -1.48
CA SER A 366 -2.17 17.73 -1.69
C SER A 366 -1.46 17.33 -0.40
N VAL A 367 -1.13 18.26 0.49
CA VAL A 367 -0.49 17.96 1.78
C VAL A 367 -1.46 17.20 2.70
N SER A 368 -2.75 17.52 2.68
CA SER A 368 -3.77 16.74 3.40
C SER A 368 -3.81 15.30 2.89
N ALA A 369 -3.89 15.13 1.56
CA ALA A 369 -3.87 13.83 0.92
C ALA A 369 -2.56 13.05 1.18
N LEU A 370 -1.43 13.74 1.26
CA LEU A 370 -0.14 13.15 1.57
C LEU A 370 -0.07 12.63 3.02
N GLY A 371 -0.71 13.31 3.96
CA GLY A 371 -0.88 12.84 5.33
C GLY A 371 -1.74 11.57 5.40
N PHE A 372 -2.82 11.54 4.62
CA PHE A 372 -3.66 10.34 4.49
C PHE A 372 -2.87 9.17 3.91
N ALA A 373 -2.19 9.39 2.78
CA ALA A 373 -1.40 8.37 2.09
C ALA A 373 -0.23 7.84 2.93
N PHE A 374 0.31 8.65 3.86
CA PHE A 374 1.32 8.18 4.81
C PHE A 374 0.76 7.09 5.73
N VAL A 375 -0.43 7.30 6.31
CA VAL A 375 -1.08 6.32 7.19
C VAL A 375 -1.38 5.03 6.42
N GLU A 376 -1.93 5.14 5.22
CA GLU A 376 -2.14 3.96 4.37
C GLU A 376 -0.83 3.23 4.03
N ASN A 377 0.23 3.96 3.67
CA ASN A 377 1.52 3.33 3.37
C ASN A 377 2.04 2.51 4.56
N LEU A 378 1.86 2.98 5.80
CA LEU A 378 2.23 2.21 7.00
C LEU A 378 1.48 0.87 7.07
N LEU A 379 0.17 0.88 6.79
CA LEU A 379 -0.65 -0.34 6.80
C LEU A 379 -0.27 -1.27 5.65
N TYR A 380 -0.16 -0.72 4.43
CA TYR A 380 0.16 -1.49 3.23
C TYR A 380 1.53 -2.15 3.28
N PHE A 381 2.57 -1.48 3.78
CA PHE A 381 3.90 -2.08 3.88
C PHE A 381 3.97 -3.17 4.93
N ASN A 382 3.10 -3.12 5.94
CA ASN A 382 2.97 -4.18 6.93
C ASN A 382 2.23 -5.41 6.36
N GLU A 383 1.16 -5.19 5.60
CA GLU A 383 0.30 -6.28 5.10
C GLU A 383 0.81 -6.90 3.78
N SER A 384 1.18 -6.06 2.81
CA SER A 384 1.59 -6.48 1.46
C SER A 384 3.11 -6.63 1.30
N GLY A 385 3.89 -6.23 2.31
CA GLY A 385 5.35 -6.26 2.30
C GLY A 385 6.03 -5.11 1.54
N LEU A 386 7.36 -5.09 1.61
CA LEU A 386 8.20 -3.97 1.15
C LEU A 386 8.32 -3.84 -0.38
N ALA A 387 7.90 -4.85 -1.14
CA ALA A 387 7.96 -4.84 -2.61
C ALA A 387 7.06 -3.76 -3.24
N SER A 388 6.08 -3.26 -2.50
CA SER A 388 5.10 -2.26 -2.96
C SER A 388 5.54 -0.80 -2.80
N ILE A 389 6.68 -0.53 -2.12
CA ILE A 389 7.13 0.83 -1.76
C ILE A 389 7.19 1.77 -2.96
N THR A 390 7.90 1.36 -4.01
CA THR A 390 8.11 2.16 -5.23
C THR A 390 6.79 2.35 -5.97
N GLY A 391 5.99 1.28 -6.08
CA GLY A 391 4.66 1.34 -6.68
C GLY A 391 3.79 2.39 -6.00
N ARG A 392 3.58 2.28 -4.69
CA ARG A 392 2.77 3.24 -3.92
C ARG A 392 3.32 4.66 -3.98
N ALA A 393 4.64 4.82 -3.90
CA ALA A 393 5.27 6.14 -3.96
C ALA A 393 5.05 6.85 -5.30
N PHE A 394 5.06 6.11 -6.41
CA PHE A 394 4.97 6.68 -7.76
C PHE A 394 3.52 6.76 -8.27
N THR A 395 2.64 5.90 -7.77
CA THR A 395 1.23 5.83 -8.20
C THR A 395 0.28 6.34 -7.13
N ALA A 396 0.01 5.55 -6.09
CA ALA A 396 -1.04 5.81 -5.10
C ALA A 396 -0.90 7.20 -4.44
N VAL A 397 0.30 7.54 -3.94
CA VAL A 397 0.54 8.84 -3.29
C VAL A 397 0.30 10.01 -4.25
N LEU A 398 0.74 9.87 -5.50
CA LEU A 398 0.54 10.89 -6.53
C LEU A 398 -0.92 11.02 -6.93
N LEU A 399 -1.63 9.90 -7.03
CA LEU A 399 -3.06 9.90 -7.31
C LEU A 399 -3.82 10.61 -6.20
N HIS A 400 -3.57 10.29 -4.93
CA HIS A 400 -4.23 10.95 -3.80
C HIS A 400 -4.01 12.47 -3.82
N MET A 401 -2.77 12.94 -4.01
CA MET A 401 -2.50 14.38 -4.15
C MET A 401 -3.27 15.01 -5.32
N SER A 402 -3.33 14.31 -6.46
CA SER A 402 -4.03 14.76 -7.65
C SER A 402 -5.54 14.83 -7.44
N MET A 403 -6.14 13.79 -6.85
CA MET A 403 -7.59 13.69 -6.65
C MET A 403 -8.07 14.74 -5.63
N SER A 404 -7.39 14.91 -4.51
CA SER A 404 -7.78 15.95 -3.53
C SER A 404 -7.59 17.35 -4.09
N THR A 405 -6.58 17.56 -4.95
CA THR A 405 -6.43 18.80 -5.71
C THR A 405 -7.60 19.03 -6.68
N PHE A 406 -8.01 17.99 -7.42
CA PHE A 406 -9.15 18.08 -8.33
C PHE A 406 -10.45 18.32 -7.57
N ALA A 407 -10.60 17.71 -6.40
CA ALA A 407 -11.76 17.87 -5.55
C ALA A 407 -11.98 19.33 -5.18
N VAL A 408 -10.93 20.05 -4.76
CA VAL A 408 -11.03 21.46 -4.35
C VAL A 408 -10.91 22.47 -5.51
N TYR A 409 -10.55 22.01 -6.72
CA TYR A 409 -10.29 22.87 -7.88
C TYR A 409 -11.47 23.81 -8.22
N GLY A 410 -12.72 23.38 -7.98
CA GLY A 410 -13.90 24.20 -8.20
C GLY A 410 -13.92 25.50 -7.39
N LEU A 411 -13.33 25.53 -6.19
CA LEU A 411 -13.21 26.72 -5.36
C LEU A 411 -12.20 27.71 -5.96
N LEU A 412 -11.05 27.21 -6.39
CA LEU A 412 -10.05 28.00 -7.13
C LEU A 412 -10.67 28.55 -8.42
N TYR A 413 -11.31 27.69 -9.20
CA TYR A 413 -11.93 28.06 -10.48
C TYR A 413 -12.95 29.18 -10.31
N THR A 414 -13.79 29.09 -9.28
CA THR A 414 -14.80 30.12 -8.98
C THR A 414 -14.16 31.46 -8.61
N LYS A 415 -13.14 31.43 -7.74
CA LYS A 415 -12.47 32.63 -7.23
C LYS A 415 -11.68 33.37 -8.32
N TYR A 416 -10.92 32.65 -9.14
CA TYR A 416 -9.95 33.25 -10.05
C TYR A 416 -10.38 33.31 -11.53
N PHE A 417 -11.21 32.37 -12.00
CA PHE A 417 -11.57 32.30 -13.43
C PHE A 417 -13.00 32.77 -13.72
N ARG A 418 -13.99 32.36 -12.92
CA ARG A 418 -15.40 32.72 -13.18
C ARG A 418 -15.89 33.97 -12.49
N LYS A 419 -15.32 34.36 -11.35
CA LYS A 419 -15.77 35.50 -10.52
C LYS A 419 -17.31 35.50 -10.29
N ASN A 420 -17.93 34.32 -10.19
CA ASN A 420 -19.38 34.14 -10.00
C ASN A 420 -19.65 33.62 -8.58
N ASN A 421 -20.77 34.00 -7.96
CA ASN A 421 -21.13 33.69 -6.57
C ASN A 421 -21.66 32.25 -6.34
N ARG A 422 -21.16 31.24 -7.07
CA ARG A 422 -21.59 29.83 -6.92
C ARG A 422 -20.44 28.87 -6.54
N PRO A 423 -19.66 29.14 -5.47
CA PRO A 423 -18.51 28.31 -5.11
C PRO A 423 -18.91 26.87 -4.73
N VAL A 424 -20.05 26.67 -4.09
CA VAL A 424 -20.54 25.35 -3.70
C VAL A 424 -20.84 24.49 -4.93
N PHE A 425 -21.50 25.04 -5.96
CA PHE A 425 -21.79 24.30 -7.19
C PHE A 425 -20.52 23.81 -7.88
N TRP A 426 -19.52 24.68 -8.02
CA TRP A 426 -18.26 24.30 -8.66
C TRP A 426 -17.44 23.33 -7.82
N LEU A 427 -17.43 23.49 -6.48
CA LEU A 427 -16.84 22.51 -5.57
C LEU A 427 -17.51 21.15 -5.74
N SER A 428 -18.84 21.08 -5.71
CA SER A 428 -19.56 19.81 -5.88
C SER A 428 -19.23 19.15 -7.23
N LEU A 429 -19.18 19.92 -8.31
CA LEU A 429 -18.86 19.39 -9.63
C LEU A 429 -17.43 18.84 -9.71
N SER A 430 -16.45 19.58 -9.19
CA SER A 430 -15.04 19.14 -9.21
C SER A 430 -14.79 17.99 -8.25
N PHE A 431 -15.45 17.99 -7.08
CA PHE A 431 -15.46 16.90 -6.11
C PHE A 431 -16.03 15.61 -6.70
N SER A 432 -17.23 15.65 -7.30
CA SER A 432 -17.83 14.47 -7.93
C SER A 432 -16.98 13.91 -9.06
N ALA A 433 -16.31 14.77 -9.85
CA ALA A 433 -15.38 14.33 -10.88
C ALA A 433 -14.14 13.64 -10.28
N ALA A 434 -13.58 14.18 -9.20
CA ALA A 434 -12.45 13.56 -8.49
C ALA A 434 -12.82 12.19 -7.93
N VAL A 435 -13.98 12.08 -7.26
CA VAL A 435 -14.52 10.83 -6.73
C VAL A 435 -14.69 9.77 -7.82
N LEU A 436 -15.25 10.16 -8.97
CA LEU A 436 -15.42 9.25 -10.11
C LEU A 436 -14.06 8.75 -10.64
N VAL A 437 -13.09 9.65 -10.85
CA VAL A 437 -11.78 9.29 -11.39
C VAL A 437 -10.99 8.41 -10.40
N HIS A 438 -11.07 8.72 -9.11
CA HIS A 438 -10.48 7.92 -8.04
C HIS A 438 -11.08 6.51 -8.03
N GLY A 439 -12.41 6.41 -7.97
CA GLY A 439 -13.08 5.11 -7.97
C GLY A 439 -12.86 4.30 -9.25
N LEU A 440 -12.71 4.95 -10.42
CA LEU A 440 -12.34 4.26 -11.66
C LEU A 440 -10.90 3.74 -11.63
N TYR A 441 -9.96 4.51 -11.06
CA TYR A 441 -8.60 4.05 -10.88
C TYR A 441 -8.55 2.80 -10.00
N ASP A 442 -9.25 2.83 -8.85
CA ASP A 442 -9.29 1.71 -7.93
C ASP A 442 -10.00 0.51 -8.55
N PHE A 443 -11.15 0.71 -9.20
CA PHE A 443 -11.88 -0.37 -9.84
C PHE A 443 -11.00 -1.23 -10.76
N TRP A 444 -10.25 -0.60 -11.66
CA TRP A 444 -9.34 -1.32 -12.56
C TRP A 444 -8.12 -1.92 -11.84
N LEU A 445 -7.79 -1.42 -10.65
CA LEU A 445 -6.66 -1.90 -9.86
C LEU A 445 -7.03 -3.06 -8.93
N ILE A 446 -8.23 -3.07 -8.34
CA ILE A 446 -8.61 -3.99 -7.26
C ILE A 446 -9.77 -4.93 -7.58
N ALA A 447 -10.62 -4.62 -8.57
CA ALA A 447 -11.71 -5.53 -8.94
C ALA A 447 -11.16 -6.83 -9.51
N ASN A 448 -11.97 -7.90 -9.43
CA ASN A 448 -11.62 -9.20 -9.99
C ASN A 448 -11.76 -9.19 -11.52
N VAL A 449 -10.81 -8.53 -12.19
CA VAL A 449 -10.70 -8.41 -13.65
C VAL A 449 -9.40 -9.05 -14.11
N GLU A 450 -9.33 -9.43 -15.39
CA GLU A 450 -8.09 -9.95 -15.98
C GLU A 450 -6.94 -8.94 -15.87
N GLU A 451 -5.72 -9.44 -15.65
CA GLU A 451 -4.52 -8.63 -15.39
C GLU A 451 -4.27 -7.53 -16.44
N GLN A 452 -4.58 -7.81 -17.71
CA GLN A 452 -4.41 -6.85 -18.81
C GLN A 452 -5.23 -5.56 -18.63
N TYR A 453 -6.36 -5.62 -17.92
CA TYR A 453 -7.21 -4.46 -17.68
C TYR A 453 -6.65 -3.52 -16.60
N ARG A 454 -5.70 -3.96 -15.77
CA ARG A 454 -5.01 -3.09 -14.80
C ARG A 454 -4.23 -1.95 -15.47
N LEU A 455 -3.94 -2.06 -16.77
CA LEU A 455 -3.36 -0.98 -17.57
C LEU A 455 -4.22 0.28 -17.57
N PHE A 456 -5.55 0.16 -17.42
CA PHE A 456 -6.43 1.32 -17.33
C PHE A 456 -6.15 2.20 -16.11
N SER A 457 -5.79 1.63 -14.95
CA SER A 457 -5.34 2.41 -13.78
C SER A 457 -4.09 3.22 -14.10
N ILE A 458 -3.14 2.65 -14.85
CA ILE A 458 -1.93 3.36 -15.29
C ILE A 458 -2.27 4.49 -16.28
N ILE A 459 -3.19 4.27 -17.22
CA ILE A 459 -3.64 5.31 -18.15
C ILE A 459 -4.32 6.46 -17.38
N ILE A 460 -5.19 6.15 -16.43
CA ILE A 460 -5.85 7.13 -15.57
C ILE A 460 -4.81 7.92 -14.77
N LEU A 461 -3.81 7.24 -14.19
CA LEU A 461 -2.71 7.88 -13.46
C LEU A 461 -1.91 8.86 -14.32
N ILE A 462 -1.53 8.46 -15.55
CA ILE A 462 -0.78 9.33 -16.46
C ILE A 462 -1.61 10.57 -16.82
N ALA A 463 -2.90 10.38 -17.13
CA ALA A 463 -3.81 11.48 -17.43
C ALA A 463 -4.00 12.42 -16.23
N ALA A 464 -4.19 11.86 -15.03
CA ALA A 464 -4.31 12.61 -13.79
C ALA A 464 -3.02 13.40 -13.50
N THR A 465 -1.85 12.78 -13.63
CA THR A 465 -0.54 13.43 -13.42
C THR A 465 -0.32 14.59 -14.37
N TRP A 466 -0.62 14.39 -15.66
CA TRP A 466 -0.53 15.45 -16.66
C TRP A 466 -1.48 16.61 -16.34
N LYS A 467 -2.72 16.29 -15.93
CA LYS A 467 -3.70 17.31 -15.56
C LYS A 467 -3.31 18.05 -14.29
N PHE A 468 -2.79 17.36 -13.28
CA PHE A 468 -2.27 17.93 -12.04
C PHE A 468 -1.15 18.92 -12.30
N SER A 469 -0.13 18.52 -13.08
CA SER A 469 0.95 19.42 -13.52
C SER A 469 0.44 20.64 -14.29
N THR A 470 -0.55 20.44 -15.18
CA THR A 470 -1.18 21.53 -15.94
C THR A 470 -1.91 22.53 -15.03
N ILE A 471 -2.63 22.04 -14.02
CA ILE A 471 -3.34 22.89 -13.06
C ILE A 471 -2.33 23.69 -12.22
N ILE A 472 -1.26 23.06 -11.71
CA ILE A 472 -0.18 23.75 -11.00
C ILE A 472 0.42 24.86 -11.86
N LYS A 473 0.81 24.53 -13.10
CA LYS A 473 1.36 25.51 -14.06
C LYS A 473 0.43 26.70 -14.25
N ASN A 474 -0.86 26.44 -14.45
CA ASN A 474 -1.84 27.50 -14.66
C ASN A 474 -2.00 28.36 -13.41
N SER A 475 -2.14 27.74 -12.23
CA SER A 475 -2.28 28.42 -10.94
C SER A 475 -1.09 29.32 -10.60
N LEU A 476 0.13 28.85 -10.84
CA LEU A 476 1.34 29.67 -10.68
C LEU A 476 1.38 30.82 -11.69
N SER A 477 0.96 30.59 -12.94
CA SER A 477 0.99 31.63 -13.98
C SER A 477 0.01 32.78 -13.68
N ILE A 478 -1.13 32.49 -13.04
CA ILE A 478 -2.14 33.49 -12.67
C ILE A 478 -1.96 34.07 -11.26
N SER A 479 -0.91 33.67 -10.53
CA SER A 479 -0.64 34.22 -9.20
C SER A 479 -0.42 35.74 -9.27
N ALA A 480 -0.95 36.46 -8.28
CA ALA A 480 -0.73 37.89 -8.13
C ALA A 480 0.74 38.23 -7.86
N PHE A 481 1.52 37.27 -7.35
CA PHE A 481 2.95 37.44 -7.08
C PHE A 481 3.83 37.16 -8.31
N ASN A 482 3.25 36.72 -9.43
CA ASN A 482 3.96 36.56 -10.69
C ASN A 482 4.10 37.90 -11.43
N LEU A 483 4.94 38.78 -10.89
CA LEU A 483 5.13 40.16 -11.37
C LEU A 483 6.10 40.29 -12.56
N GLU A 484 6.83 39.23 -12.90
CA GLU A 484 7.80 39.27 -14.00
C GLU A 484 7.11 39.15 -15.37
N GLU A 485 7.42 40.06 -16.30
CA GLU A 485 6.96 40.00 -17.70
C GLU A 485 7.67 38.92 -18.55
N LYS A 486 8.48 38.05 -17.93
CA LYS A 486 9.28 37.03 -18.63
C LYS A 486 8.80 35.63 -18.31
N ASN A 487 8.97 34.73 -19.27
CA ASN A 487 8.76 33.30 -19.04
C ASN A 487 9.76 32.81 -17.99
N ARG A 488 9.25 32.30 -16.85
CA ARG A 488 10.03 31.61 -15.82
C ARG A 488 9.88 30.11 -15.98
N VAL A 489 10.95 29.36 -15.77
CA VAL A 489 10.90 27.89 -15.76
C VAL A 489 11.37 27.41 -14.40
N LEU A 490 10.50 26.70 -13.69
CA LEU A 490 10.84 26.01 -12.46
C LEU A 490 11.44 24.64 -12.80
N HIS A 491 12.70 24.43 -12.42
CA HIS A 491 13.47 23.23 -12.72
C HIS A 491 13.55 22.27 -11.52
N LEU A 492 12.57 21.35 -11.43
CA LEU A 492 12.50 20.30 -10.40
C LEU A 492 12.98 18.93 -10.91
N THR A 493 13.40 18.82 -12.17
CA THR A 493 13.88 17.56 -12.79
C THR A 493 14.90 16.83 -11.92
N ARG A 494 15.93 17.54 -11.42
CA ARG A 494 16.98 16.92 -10.59
C ARG A 494 16.45 16.46 -9.24
N TYR A 495 15.59 17.28 -8.64
CA TYR A 495 14.98 16.94 -7.37
C TYR A 495 14.20 15.63 -7.49
N LEU A 496 13.24 15.57 -8.44
CA LEU A 496 12.44 14.38 -8.69
C LEU A 496 13.30 13.17 -9.08
N ALA A 497 14.28 13.37 -9.96
CA ALA A 497 15.20 12.31 -10.38
C ALA A 497 15.89 11.65 -9.18
N TYR A 498 16.55 12.43 -8.32
CA TYR A 498 17.29 11.88 -7.19
C TYR A 498 16.36 11.34 -6.09
N SER A 499 15.27 12.05 -5.80
CA SER A 499 14.37 11.68 -4.71
C SER A 499 13.59 10.40 -5.02
N LEU A 500 13.08 10.25 -6.24
CA LEU A 500 12.36 9.06 -6.67
C LEU A 500 13.33 7.88 -6.87
N MET A 501 14.55 8.13 -7.35
CA MET A 501 15.59 7.09 -7.39
C MET A 501 15.97 6.60 -5.98
N ALA A 502 16.06 7.51 -5.00
CA ALA A 502 16.32 7.12 -3.61
C ALA A 502 15.25 6.17 -3.06
N ILE A 503 13.98 6.30 -3.48
CA ILE A 503 12.91 5.38 -3.09
C ILE A 503 13.13 3.98 -3.68
N ILE A 504 13.44 3.89 -4.98
CA ILE A 504 13.76 2.62 -5.65
C ILE A 504 14.93 1.91 -4.95
N LEU A 505 16.00 2.66 -4.68
CA LEU A 505 17.21 2.13 -4.06
C LEU A 505 16.98 1.73 -2.59
N MET A 506 16.20 2.51 -1.85
CA MET A 506 15.82 2.15 -0.49
C MET A 506 14.98 0.87 -0.47
N GLN A 507 13.98 0.72 -1.36
CA GLN A 507 13.23 -0.53 -1.46
C GLN A 507 14.18 -1.72 -1.70
N TYR A 508 15.09 -1.59 -2.65
CA TYR A 508 16.08 -2.63 -2.95
C TYR A 508 16.93 -2.98 -1.72
N VAL A 509 17.46 -1.98 -1.00
CA VAL A 509 18.25 -2.19 0.21
C VAL A 509 17.42 -2.83 1.33
N LEU A 510 16.19 -2.37 1.56
CA LEU A 510 15.34 -2.93 2.62
C LEU A 510 14.97 -4.39 2.34
N ILE A 511 14.65 -4.73 1.09
CA ILE A 511 14.43 -6.13 0.69
C ILE A 511 15.72 -6.93 0.84
N ALA A 512 16.88 -6.37 0.49
CA ALA A 512 18.15 -7.06 0.63
C ALA A 512 18.51 -7.36 2.09
N VAL A 513 18.25 -6.42 2.99
CA VAL A 513 18.49 -6.57 4.42
C VAL A 513 17.51 -7.58 5.04
N GLN A 514 16.25 -7.57 4.62
CA GLN A 514 15.22 -8.43 5.21
C GLN A 514 15.18 -9.85 4.62
N HIS A 515 15.49 -9.99 3.33
CA HIS A 515 15.28 -11.22 2.55
C HIS A 515 16.52 -11.63 1.72
N GLY A 516 17.65 -10.94 1.87
CA GLY A 516 18.89 -11.24 1.15
C GLY A 516 19.02 -10.58 -0.24
N ALA A 517 20.27 -10.49 -0.72
CA ALA A 517 20.60 -9.80 -1.97
C ALA A 517 19.90 -10.41 -3.21
N LEU A 518 19.71 -11.73 -3.22
CA LEU A 518 19.04 -12.41 -4.33
C LEU A 518 17.57 -11.96 -4.47
N LYS A 519 16.81 -11.92 -3.37
CA LYS A 519 15.40 -11.48 -3.40
C LYS A 519 15.29 -10.04 -3.88
N ALA A 520 16.21 -9.19 -3.43
CA ALA A 520 16.29 -7.82 -3.88
C ALA A 520 16.59 -7.72 -5.38
N ASN A 521 17.50 -8.55 -5.91
CA ASN A 521 17.81 -8.61 -7.34
C ASN A 521 16.61 -9.06 -8.17
N ILE A 522 15.89 -10.11 -7.74
CA ILE A 522 14.68 -10.60 -8.41
C ILE A 522 13.60 -9.52 -8.41
N ASN A 523 13.33 -8.90 -7.26
CA ASN A 523 12.35 -7.81 -7.16
C ASN A 523 12.71 -6.63 -8.06
N MET A 524 13.99 -6.21 -8.07
CA MET A 524 14.47 -5.15 -8.95
C MET A 524 14.26 -5.55 -10.42
N LEU A 525 14.68 -6.74 -10.83
CA LEU A 525 14.57 -7.20 -12.21
C LEU A 525 13.11 -7.27 -12.70
N GLN A 526 12.20 -7.79 -11.86
CA GLN A 526 10.77 -7.85 -12.17
C GLN A 526 10.14 -6.46 -12.28
N GLY A 527 10.57 -5.50 -11.45
CA GLY A 527 10.00 -4.15 -11.41
C GLY A 527 10.69 -3.10 -12.29
N ILE A 528 11.89 -3.37 -12.81
CA ILE A 528 12.76 -2.33 -13.38
C ILE A 528 12.10 -1.56 -14.53
N SER A 529 11.41 -2.26 -15.44
CA SER A 529 10.77 -1.63 -16.59
C SER A 529 9.66 -0.67 -16.13
N ALA A 530 8.80 -1.11 -15.22
CA ALA A 530 7.71 -0.31 -14.66
C ALA A 530 8.24 0.87 -13.83
N PHE A 531 9.22 0.65 -12.96
CA PHE A 531 9.79 1.69 -12.11
C PHE A 531 10.44 2.80 -12.94
N TYR A 532 11.26 2.44 -13.93
CA TYR A 532 11.94 3.42 -14.78
C TYR A 532 10.99 4.11 -15.77
N PHE A 533 9.98 3.40 -16.28
CA PHE A 533 8.92 4.01 -17.09
C PHE A 533 8.16 5.07 -16.31
N LEU A 534 7.68 4.75 -15.10
CA LEU A 534 6.97 5.70 -14.25
C LEU A 534 7.87 6.86 -13.83
N LEU A 535 9.11 6.57 -13.40
CA LEU A 535 10.11 7.60 -13.10
C LEU A 535 10.27 8.60 -14.25
N PHE A 536 10.39 8.08 -15.48
CA PHE A 536 10.50 8.91 -16.68
C PHE A 536 9.24 9.78 -16.88
N VAL A 537 8.05 9.19 -16.81
CA VAL A 537 6.78 9.92 -16.95
C VAL A 537 6.67 11.04 -15.92
N LEU A 538 6.98 10.77 -14.65
CA LEU A 538 6.93 11.76 -13.57
C LEU A 538 7.90 12.91 -13.80
N ILE A 539 9.15 12.61 -14.18
CA ILE A 539 10.15 13.64 -14.46
C ILE A 539 9.74 14.51 -15.65
N MET A 540 9.22 13.90 -16.71
CA MET A 540 8.84 14.62 -17.93
C MET A 540 7.61 15.50 -17.72
N THR A 541 6.65 15.05 -16.89
CA THR A 541 5.40 15.78 -16.63
C THR A 541 5.54 16.85 -15.55
N MET A 542 6.33 16.59 -14.50
CA MET A 542 6.37 17.39 -13.27
C MET A 542 7.74 18.03 -13.00
N GLY A 543 8.77 17.71 -13.79
CA GLY A 543 10.12 18.20 -13.58
C GLY A 543 10.41 19.59 -14.12
N ASN A 544 9.69 20.06 -15.14
CA ASN A 544 9.87 21.39 -15.69
C ASN A 544 8.53 22.11 -15.82
N ILE A 545 8.29 23.11 -14.98
CA ILE A 545 7.04 23.88 -14.99
C ILE A 545 7.32 25.25 -15.61
N GLN A 546 6.81 25.46 -16.83
CA GLN A 546 6.96 26.71 -17.57
C GLN A 546 5.83 27.67 -17.22
N LEU A 547 6.15 28.79 -16.59
CA LEU A 547 5.21 29.84 -16.20
C LEU A 547 5.05 30.86 -17.32
N LYS A 548 3.80 31.26 -17.58
CA LYS A 548 3.49 32.36 -18.50
C LYS A 548 3.47 33.69 -17.72
N PRO A 549 3.83 34.83 -18.34
CA PRO A 549 3.72 36.13 -17.72
C PRO A 549 2.27 36.44 -17.37
N ASN A 550 2.04 37.02 -16.19
CA ASN A 550 0.70 37.39 -15.77
C ASN A 550 0.30 38.75 -16.38
N LYS A 551 -0.23 38.72 -17.61
CA LYS A 551 -0.57 39.94 -18.38
C LYS A 551 -1.72 40.77 -17.80
N THR A 552 -2.34 40.35 -16.69
CA THR A 552 -3.50 41.05 -16.11
C THR A 552 -3.13 42.29 -15.31
N HIS A 553 -1.86 42.53 -14.97
CA HIS A 553 -1.47 43.73 -14.22
C HIS A 553 -1.38 44.98 -15.11
N ASP A 554 -0.86 44.88 -16.33
CA ASP A 554 -0.72 46.03 -17.24
C ASP A 554 -2.04 46.47 -17.87
N SER A 555 -2.94 45.53 -18.19
CA SER A 555 -4.22 45.90 -18.81
C SER A 555 -5.14 46.64 -17.84
N GLN A 556 -4.93 46.52 -16.52
CA GLN A 556 -5.73 47.25 -15.52
C GLN A 556 -5.15 48.64 -15.23
N GLU A 557 -3.84 48.82 -15.20
CA GLU A 557 -3.26 50.17 -15.05
C GLU A 557 -3.37 51.01 -16.34
N MET A 558 -3.30 50.39 -17.51
CA MET A 558 -3.44 51.11 -18.78
C MET A 558 -4.90 51.54 -19.03
N GLU A 559 -5.88 50.72 -18.63
CA GLU A 559 -7.32 51.03 -18.75
C GLU A 559 -7.77 52.08 -17.72
N ILE A 560 -7.14 52.15 -16.54
CA ILE A 560 -7.38 53.22 -15.54
C ILE A 560 -6.74 54.55 -15.96
N LYS A 561 -5.60 54.54 -16.67
CA LYS A 561 -4.98 55.77 -17.20
C LYS A 561 -5.66 56.31 -18.45
N THR A 562 -6.31 55.47 -19.27
CA THR A 562 -7.09 55.95 -20.42
C THR A 562 -8.50 56.41 -20.03
N THR A 563 -9.13 55.83 -19.01
CA THR A 563 -10.45 56.30 -18.51
C THR A 563 -10.39 57.49 -17.53
N SER A 564 -9.20 57.99 -17.20
CA SER A 564 -9.02 59.23 -16.42
C SER A 564 -8.54 60.42 -17.27
N LEU A 565 -8.49 60.26 -18.59
CA LEU A 565 -8.13 61.29 -19.57
C LEU A 565 -9.16 61.45 -20.71
N GLU A 566 -10.34 60.83 -20.59
CA GLU A 566 -11.56 61.13 -21.35
C GLU A 566 -12.64 61.61 -20.39
#